data_AF-A0A6I5QY50-F1
#
_entry.id   AF-A0A6I5QY50-F1
#
_cell.length_a   1.000
_cell.length_b   1.000
_cell.length_c   1.000
_cell.angle_alpha   90.00
_cell.angle_beta   90.00
_cell.angle_gamma   90.00
#
_symmetry.space_group_name_H-M   'P 1'
#
loop_
_entity.id
_entity.type
_entity.pdbx_description
1 polymer ?
#
loop_
_entity_poly.entity_id
_entity_poly.type
_entity_poly.pdbx_seq_one_letter_code
_entity_poly.pdbx_strand_id
1 'polypeptide(L)'
;MNEAAFHACPICASSTPHTARYPQSVCHACYEKACDERDRKLTFSNVSLSGGFQAIVTDTQAEYLSHICYIDGVQCWADEARFGGIVIEPYSSR
;
A
#
# COMPACT_ATOMS: atom_id res chain seq x y z
N MET A 1 1.22 22.83 18.57
CA MET A 1 1.23 22.66 17.10
C MET A 1 1.93 21.33 16.86
N ASN A 2 1.22 20.28 16.45
CA ASN A 2 1.88 19.01 16.12
C ASN A 2 2.60 19.22 14.79
N GLU A 3 3.93 19.22 14.81
CA GLU A 3 4.72 19.08 13.58
C GLU A 3 4.29 17.78 12.90
N ALA A 4 3.90 17.88 11.63
CA ALA A 4 3.71 16.70 10.80
C ALA A 4 5.09 16.06 10.62
N ALA A 5 5.33 14.93 11.28
CA ALA A 5 6.52 14.13 11.05
C ALA A 5 6.43 13.51 9.64
N PHE A 6 7.56 13.42 8.94
CA PHE A 6 7.68 12.76 7.65
C PHE A 6 8.80 11.71 7.72
N HIS A 7 8.65 10.65 6.93
CA HIS A 7 9.72 9.68 6.67
C HIS A 7 9.99 9.58 5.17
N ALA A 8 11.16 9.06 4.81
CA ALA A 8 11.48 8.77 3.42
C ALA A 8 10.72 7.51 2.99
N CYS A 9 10.00 7.59 1.87
CA CYS A 9 9.35 6.43 1.25
C CYS A 9 10.39 5.31 1.05
N PRO A 10 10.14 4.08 1.51
CA PRO A 10 11.12 3.00 1.43
C PRO A 10 11.41 2.54 -0.01
N ILE A 11 10.62 2.98 -0.98
CA ILE A 11 10.78 2.62 -2.39
C ILE A 11 11.52 3.72 -3.17
N CYS A 12 11.06 4.97 -3.06
CA CYS A 12 11.55 6.08 -3.90
C CYS A 12 12.19 7.24 -3.12
N ALA A 13 12.32 7.11 -1.80
CA ALA A 13 12.84 8.12 -0.87
C ALA A 13 12.05 9.44 -0.80
N SER A 14 10.91 9.57 -1.48
CA SER A 14 10.05 10.77 -1.39
C SER A 14 9.50 10.98 0.02
N SER A 15 9.35 12.25 0.42
CA SER A 15 8.82 12.62 1.73
C SER A 15 7.36 12.18 1.89
N THR A 16 7.10 11.32 2.88
CA THR A 16 5.79 10.71 3.13
C THR A 16 5.33 11.03 4.56
N PRO A 17 4.05 11.39 4.78
CA PRO A 17 3.53 11.62 6.11
C PRO A 17 3.79 10.41 7.01
N HIS A 18 4.50 10.64 8.12
CA HIS A 18 4.82 9.60 9.07
C HIS A 18 3.66 9.40 10.03
N THR A 19 3.28 8.14 10.20
CA THR A 19 2.39 7.74 11.28
C THR A 19 3.12 6.72 12.12
N ALA A 20 3.09 6.86 13.45
CA ALA A 20 3.78 5.91 14.34
C ALA A 20 3.30 4.46 14.20
N ARG A 21 2.14 4.25 13.57
CA ARG A 21 1.56 2.93 13.28
C ARG A 21 2.12 2.30 11.99
N TYR A 22 2.44 3.13 11.00
CA TYR A 22 2.93 2.71 9.69
C TYR A 22 4.21 3.48 9.38
N PRO A 23 5.32 3.20 10.09
CA PRO A 23 6.56 3.94 9.96
C PRO A 23 7.26 3.68 8.62
N GLN A 24 6.82 2.67 7.86
CA GLN A 24 7.38 2.29 6.57
C GLN A 24 6.33 2.32 5.46
N SER A 25 5.26 3.10 5.64
CA SER A 25 4.27 3.28 4.57
C SER A 25 4.90 3.90 3.32
N VAL A 26 4.49 3.43 2.15
CA VAL A 26 4.91 4.00 0.88
C VAL A 26 4.18 5.32 0.60
N CYS A 27 4.79 6.18 -0.21
CA CYS A 27 4.13 7.39 -0.69
C CYS A 27 2.99 7.06 -1.67
N HIS A 28 2.11 8.03 -1.91
CA HIS A 28 0.97 7.85 -2.83
C HIS A 28 1.39 7.46 -4.25
N ALA A 29 2.48 8.04 -4.78
CA ALA A 29 2.97 7.68 -6.12
C ALA A 29 3.44 6.22 -6.21
N CYS A 30 4.04 5.68 -5.15
CA CYS A 30 4.42 4.26 -5.08
C CYS A 30 3.19 3.37 -4.87
N TYR A 31 2.21 3.82 -4.09
CA TYR A 31 0.94 3.13 -3.94
C TYR A 31 0.25 2.90 -5.30
N GLU A 32 0.21 3.92 -6.17
CA GLU A 32 -0.44 3.82 -7.49
C GLU A 32 0.30 2.92 -8.51
N LYS A 33 1.56 2.56 -8.22
CA LYS A 33 2.38 1.68 -9.05
C LYS A 33 2.27 0.20 -8.66
N ALA A 34 1.62 -0.10 -7.54
CA ALA A 34 1.54 -1.47 -7.04
C ALA A 34 0.96 -2.42 -8.10
N CYS A 35 1.66 -3.52 -8.34
CA CYS A 35 1.30 -4.56 -9.28
C CYS A 35 1.40 -5.95 -8.64
N ASP A 36 0.90 -6.96 -9.33
CA ASP A 36 1.10 -8.36 -8.97
C ASP A 36 2.42 -8.92 -9.51
N GLU A 37 2.66 -10.22 -9.34
CA GLU A 37 3.88 -10.89 -9.81
C GLU A 37 4.04 -10.94 -11.34
N ARG A 38 3.01 -10.52 -12.08
CA ARG A 38 2.97 -10.47 -13.56
C ARG A 38 2.95 -9.04 -14.08
N ASP A 39 3.32 -8.07 -13.25
CA ASP A 39 3.29 -6.64 -13.54
C ASP A 39 1.90 -6.10 -13.92
N ARG A 40 0.83 -6.79 -13.50
CA ARG A 40 -0.54 -6.29 -13.69
C ARG A 40 -0.88 -5.34 -12.57
N LYS A 41 -1.35 -4.15 -12.92
CA LYS A 41 -1.67 -3.10 -11.95
C LYS A 41 -2.78 -3.56 -11.00
N LEU A 42 -2.58 -3.28 -9.71
CA LEU A 42 -3.54 -3.56 -8.64
C LEU A 42 -4.18 -2.27 -8.15
N THR A 43 -5.48 -2.36 -7.85
CA THR A 43 -6.22 -1.34 -7.10
C THR A 43 -6.67 -1.96 -5.78
N PHE A 44 -6.48 -1.24 -4.68
CA PHE A 44 -6.91 -1.67 -3.36
C PHE A 44 -7.99 -0.77 -2.78
N SER A 45 -8.93 -1.37 -2.07
CA SER A 45 -10.04 -0.67 -1.40
C SER A 45 -10.52 -1.45 -0.19
N ASN A 46 -11.23 -0.76 0.71
CA ASN A 46 -11.96 -1.46 1.76
C ASN A 46 -13.24 -2.10 1.19
N VAL A 47 -13.57 -3.30 1.66
CA VAL A 47 -14.80 -4.00 1.23
C VAL A 47 -16.06 -3.26 1.70
N SER A 48 -16.00 -2.64 2.88
CA SER A 48 -17.13 -1.96 3.50
C SER A 48 -16.68 -0.83 4.44
N LEU A 49 -17.65 -0.05 4.93
CA LEU A 49 -17.43 0.96 5.97
C LEU A 49 -16.96 0.36 7.31
N SER A 50 -17.32 -0.91 7.58
CA SER A 50 -16.83 -1.66 8.74
C SER A 50 -15.45 -2.29 8.52
N GLY A 51 -14.91 -2.14 7.31
CA GLY A 51 -13.61 -2.60 6.91
C GLY A 51 -13.61 -3.78 5.95
N GLY A 52 -12.51 -4.53 5.96
CA GLY A 52 -12.18 -5.58 5.01
C GLY A 52 -11.23 -5.08 3.93
N PHE A 53 -10.34 -5.96 3.48
CA PHE A 53 -9.37 -5.69 2.41
C PHE A 53 -9.86 -6.29 1.09
N GLN A 54 -9.81 -5.51 0.02
CA GLN A 54 -10.01 -6.00 -1.34
C GLN A 54 -8.89 -5.49 -2.24
N ALA A 55 -8.37 -6.39 -3.06
CA ALA A 55 -7.50 -6.06 -4.17
C ALA A 55 -8.12 -6.58 -5.48
N ILE A 56 -8.01 -5.79 -6.53
CA ILE A 56 -8.44 -6.17 -7.88
C ILE A 56 -7.34 -5.85 -8.90
N VAL A 57 -7.26 -6.65 -9.95
CA VAL A 57 -6.47 -6.30 -11.13
C VAL A 57 -7.20 -5.20 -11.88
N THR A 58 -6.58 -4.04 -12.07
CA THR A 58 -7.23 -2.85 -12.64
C THR A 58 -7.82 -3.13 -14.03
N ASP A 59 -7.11 -3.91 -14.85
CA ASP A 59 -7.48 -4.10 -16.26
C ASP A 59 -8.67 -5.06 -16.43
N THR A 60 -8.69 -6.16 -15.66
CA THR A 60 -9.71 -7.21 -15.79
C THR A 60 -10.82 -7.10 -14.75
N GLN A 61 -10.63 -6.26 -13.74
CA GLN A 61 -11.48 -6.19 -12.54
C GLN A 61 -11.58 -7.54 -11.80
N ALA A 62 -10.65 -8.46 -12.08
CA ALA A 62 -10.60 -9.76 -11.41
C ALA A 62 -10.10 -9.57 -9.99
N GLU A 63 -10.71 -10.30 -9.06
CA GLU A 63 -10.29 -10.32 -7.66
C GLU A 63 -8.87 -10.87 -7.52
N TYR A 64 -8.07 -10.20 -6.69
CA TYR A 64 -6.73 -10.61 -6.32
C TYR A 64 -6.73 -10.97 -4.83
N LEU A 65 -6.62 -12.26 -4.54
CA LEU A 65 -6.82 -12.80 -3.18
C LEU A 65 -5.58 -12.67 -2.27
N SER A 66 -4.49 -12.10 -2.77
CA SER A 66 -3.24 -11.94 -2.03
C SER A 66 -3.06 -10.50 -1.57
N HIS A 67 -2.41 -10.34 -0.44
CA HIS A 67 -1.94 -9.04 0.06
C HIS A 67 -0.55 -8.68 -0.47
N ILE A 68 0.14 -9.63 -1.10
CA ILE A 68 1.46 -9.40 -1.69
C ILE A 68 1.30 -8.60 -2.98
N CYS A 69 2.00 -7.48 -3.06
CA CYS A 69 2.15 -6.71 -4.28
C CYS A 69 3.61 -6.35 -4.51
N TYR A 70 3.91 -5.78 -5.66
CA TYR A 70 5.25 -5.35 -6.02
C TYR A 70 5.21 -3.88 -6.43
N ILE A 71 6.21 -3.12 -6.00
CA ILE A 71 6.38 -1.72 -6.42
C ILE A 71 7.83 -1.56 -6.88
N ASP A 72 8.02 -1.21 -8.15
CA ASP A 72 9.34 -1.08 -8.77
C ASP A 72 10.24 -2.34 -8.50
N GLY A 73 9.63 -3.54 -8.49
CA GLY A 73 10.29 -4.82 -8.23
C GLY A 73 10.49 -5.20 -6.75
N VAL A 74 10.13 -4.33 -5.81
CA VAL A 74 10.21 -4.60 -4.36
C VAL A 74 8.93 -5.28 -3.89
N GLN A 75 9.06 -6.41 -3.17
CA GLN A 75 7.93 -7.09 -2.58
C GLN A 75 7.35 -6.30 -1.39
N CYS A 76 6.06 -6.05 -1.43
CA CYS A 76 5.31 -5.26 -0.47
C CYS A 76 4.08 -6.02 0.06
N TRP A 77 3.56 -5.56 1.19
CA TRP A 77 2.32 -6.03 1.81
C TRP A 77 1.30 -4.91 1.83
N ALA A 78 0.15 -5.12 1.18
CA ALA A 78 -0.99 -4.22 1.19
C ALA A 78 -2.05 -4.72 2.19
N ASP A 79 -2.53 -3.87 3.08
CA ASP A 79 -3.54 -4.25 4.07
C ASP A 79 -4.44 -3.10 4.50
N GLU A 80 -5.54 -3.45 5.14
CA GLU A 80 -6.42 -2.46 5.75
C GLU A 80 -5.73 -1.70 6.89
N ALA A 81 -5.79 -0.37 6.82
CA ALA A 81 -5.37 0.50 7.90
C ALA A 81 -6.44 0.55 9.02
N ARG A 82 -6.00 0.75 10.28
CA ARG A 82 -6.85 0.65 11.48
C ARG A 82 -8.07 1.59 11.49
N PHE A 83 -8.01 2.71 10.75
CA PHE A 83 -9.09 3.70 10.67
C PHE A 83 -9.63 3.85 9.24
N GLY A 84 -9.50 2.79 8.43
CA GLY A 84 -9.90 2.78 7.03
C GLY A 84 -8.78 3.24 6.09
N GLY A 85 -8.97 2.96 4.81
CA GLY A 85 -7.94 3.04 3.79
C GLY A 85 -7.06 1.79 3.74
N ILE A 86 -6.21 1.73 2.72
CA ILE A 86 -5.23 0.67 2.54
C ILE A 86 -3.84 1.26 2.73
N VAL A 87 -3.01 0.57 3.51
CA VAL A 87 -1.60 0.87 3.67
C VAL A 87 -0.76 -0.17 2.93
N ILE A 88 0.34 0.27 2.34
CA ILE A 88 1.34 -0.61 1.74
C ILE A 88 2.68 -0.36 2.41
N GLU A 89 3.33 -1.42 2.88
CA GLU A 89 4.67 -1.40 3.49
C GLU A 89 5.56 -2.47 2.83
N PRO A 90 6.89 -2.30 2.79
CA PRO A 90 7.80 -3.36 2.35
C PRO A 90 7.58 -4.66 3.15
N TYR A 91 7.62 -5.81 2.48
CA TYR A 91 7.38 -7.10 3.13
C TYR A 91 8.44 -7.42 4.20
N SER A 92 9.67 -6.92 4.04
CA SER A 92 10.76 -7.05 5.03
C SER A 92 10.47 -6.38 6.38
N SER A 93 9.48 -5.50 6.45
CA SER A 93 9.09 -4.78 7.67
C SER A 93 8.02 -5.52 8.48
N ARG A 94 7.57 -6.69 8.02
CA ARG A 94 6.56 -7.54 8.66
C ARG A 94 7.19 -8.77 9.31
#